data_AF-A0A0R1XHL9-F1
#
_entry.id   AF-A0A0R1XHL9-F1
#
_cell.length_a   1.000
_cell.length_b   1.000
_cell.length_c   1.000
_cell.angle_alpha   90.00
_cell.angle_beta   90.00
_cell.angle_gamma   90.00
#
_symmetry.space_group_name_H-M   'P 1'
#
loop_
_entity.id
_entity.type
_entity.pdbx_description
1 polymer ?
#
loop_
_entity_poly.entity_id
_entity_poly.type
_entity_poly.pdbx_seq_one_letter_code
_entity_poly.pdbx_strand_id
1 'polypeptide(L)'
;MDSLYDILTTNRYPDEARAAAAYQIFPAADEWQGKILFIETSEDRPSPALYRRMLDKLDEQGVLAAVNGIIVGKPQDEQYYADYQDILTKVTASYETPILYNVNFGHAYPRTILPYGALAKIDLDEPGLTIEEPYFSGPIDQPAASLA
;
A
#
# COMPACT_ATOMS: atom_id res chain seq x y z
N MET A 1 4.72 1.71 4.60
CA MET A 1 5.70 2.06 3.53
C MET A 1 7.03 1.45 3.86
N ASP A 2 7.48 1.68 5.10
CA ASP A 2 8.70 1.17 5.72
C ASP A 2 8.86 -0.35 5.49
N SER A 3 7.83 -1.14 5.79
CA SER A 3 7.87 -2.60 5.59
C SER A 3 8.01 -3.03 4.11
N LEU A 4 7.36 -2.33 3.17
CA LEU A 4 7.52 -2.63 1.75
C LEU A 4 8.96 -2.31 1.29
N TYR A 5 9.54 -1.25 1.83
CA TYR A 5 10.91 -0.86 1.52
C TYR A 5 11.94 -1.84 2.12
N ASP A 6 11.71 -2.32 3.33
CA ASP A 6 12.57 -3.32 3.97
C ASP A 6 12.54 -4.66 3.22
N ILE A 7 11.38 -5.09 2.72
CA ILE A 7 11.25 -6.28 1.85
C ILE A 7 12.07 -6.16 0.55
N LEU A 8 12.23 -4.94 0.04
CA LEU A 8 12.93 -4.67 -1.23
C LEU A 8 14.39 -4.24 -1.04
N THR A 9 14.87 -4.09 0.19
CA THR A 9 16.21 -3.59 0.49
C THR A 9 16.88 -4.36 1.62
N THR A 10 18.15 -4.04 1.89
CA THR A 10 18.91 -4.68 2.99
C THR A 10 19.25 -3.67 4.09
N ASN A 11 18.45 -2.59 4.21
CA ASN A 11 18.78 -1.45 5.06
C ASN A 11 18.60 -1.75 6.55
N ARG A 12 17.51 -2.45 6.90
CA ARG A 12 17.19 -2.79 8.29
C ARG A 12 17.80 -4.13 8.71
N TYR A 13 17.56 -5.17 7.91
CA TYR A 13 18.11 -6.50 8.13
C TYR A 13 18.79 -7.01 6.86
N PRO A 14 20.07 -7.48 6.93
CA PRO A 14 20.83 -7.89 5.76
C PRO A 14 20.20 -9.04 4.95
N ASP A 15 19.44 -9.92 5.62
CA ASP A 15 18.86 -11.13 5.01
C ASP A 15 17.41 -10.96 4.55
N GLU A 16 16.75 -9.84 4.85
CA GLU A 16 15.30 -9.69 4.63
C GLU A 16 14.92 -9.72 3.15
N ALA A 17 15.53 -8.88 2.31
CA ALA A 17 15.29 -8.92 0.86
C ALA A 17 15.62 -10.30 0.25
N ARG A 18 16.67 -10.96 0.75
CA ARG A 18 17.04 -12.31 0.29
C ARG A 18 15.97 -13.33 0.65
N ALA A 19 15.45 -13.29 1.87
CA ALA A 19 14.38 -14.17 2.33
C ALA A 19 13.08 -13.89 1.58
N ALA A 20 12.70 -12.62 1.41
CA ALA A 20 11.50 -12.23 0.69
C ALA A 20 11.53 -12.70 -0.77
N ALA A 21 12.68 -12.59 -1.44
CA ALA A 21 12.86 -13.12 -2.80
C ALA A 21 12.77 -14.65 -2.83
N ALA A 22 13.42 -15.35 -1.88
CA ALA A 22 13.44 -16.81 -1.83
C ALA A 22 12.04 -17.43 -1.66
N TYR A 23 11.14 -16.72 -0.97
CA TYR A 23 9.77 -17.18 -0.71
C TYR A 23 8.70 -16.42 -1.49
N GLN A 24 9.10 -15.60 -2.48
CA GLN A 24 8.18 -14.85 -3.35
C GLN A 24 7.14 -14.03 -2.56
N ILE A 25 7.59 -13.36 -1.50
CA ILE A 25 6.70 -12.60 -0.60
C ILE A 25 6.15 -11.34 -1.29
N PHE A 26 6.98 -10.69 -2.12
CA PHE A 26 6.55 -9.52 -2.88
C PHE A 26 5.92 -9.98 -4.21
N PRO A 27 4.68 -9.60 -4.52
CA PRO A 27 4.01 -10.00 -5.76
C PRO A 27 4.75 -9.51 -7.01
N ALA A 28 4.68 -10.29 -8.09
CA ALA A 28 5.23 -9.88 -9.37
C ALA A 28 4.44 -8.69 -9.97
N ALA A 29 5.05 -7.93 -10.87
CA ALA A 29 4.48 -6.70 -11.43
C ALA A 29 3.09 -6.89 -12.08
N ASP A 30 2.88 -8.02 -12.75
CA ASP A 30 1.61 -8.40 -13.37
C ASP A 30 0.51 -8.70 -12.35
N GLU A 31 0.87 -9.23 -11.18
CA GLU A 31 -0.08 -9.42 -10.08
C GLU A 31 -0.59 -8.09 -9.52
N TRP A 32 0.07 -6.95 -9.73
CA TRP A 32 -0.43 -5.65 -9.28
C TRP A 32 -1.52 -5.07 -10.19
N GLN A 33 -1.69 -5.61 -11.40
CA GLN A 33 -2.66 -5.11 -12.36
C GLN A 33 -4.09 -5.18 -11.82
N GLY A 34 -4.83 -4.08 -12.01
CA GLY A 34 -6.22 -3.97 -11.59
C GLY A 34 -6.42 -3.75 -10.08
N LYS A 35 -5.35 -3.74 -9.27
CA LYS A 35 -5.44 -3.56 -7.81
C LYS A 35 -5.38 -2.10 -7.42
N ILE A 36 -5.95 -1.79 -6.26
CA ILE A 36 -5.72 -0.54 -5.54
C ILE A 36 -4.54 -0.78 -4.58
N LEU A 37 -3.48 0.01 -4.73
CA LEU A 37 -2.39 0.04 -3.75
C LEU A 37 -2.82 0.85 -2.53
N PHE A 38 -2.59 0.33 -1.34
CA PHE A 38 -2.70 1.10 -0.10
C PHE A 38 -1.31 1.29 0.52
N ILE A 39 -0.98 2.52 0.90
CA ILE A 39 0.29 2.84 1.55
C ILE A 39 0.07 3.78 2.74
N GLU A 40 0.91 3.66 3.75
CA GLU A 40 0.92 4.50 4.95
C GLU A 40 2.35 4.60 5.50
N THR A 41 2.64 5.54 6.39
CA THR A 41 3.97 5.69 7.02
C THR A 41 3.91 5.37 8.51
N SER A 42 4.95 4.71 9.03
CA SER A 42 5.06 4.33 10.43
C SER A 42 5.28 5.49 11.40
N GLU A 43 5.40 5.15 12.69
CA GLU A 43 5.84 6.06 13.75
C GLU A 43 7.26 6.60 13.56
N ASP A 44 8.06 5.95 12.72
CA ASP A 44 9.43 6.38 12.41
C ASP A 44 9.45 7.69 11.59
N ARG A 45 8.30 8.09 11.01
CA ARG A 45 8.10 9.36 10.29
C ARG A 45 9.24 9.62 9.28
N PRO A 46 9.37 8.74 8.26
CA PRO A 46 10.51 8.75 7.35
C PRO A 46 10.71 10.14 6.72
N SER A 47 11.91 10.70 6.76
CA SER A 47 12.15 12.01 6.14
C SER A 47 11.62 12.06 4.68
N PRO A 48 11.20 13.22 4.14
CA PRO A 48 10.70 13.31 2.76
C PRO A 48 11.66 12.70 1.72
N ALA A 49 12.97 12.85 1.92
CA ALA A 49 13.98 12.22 1.06
C ALA A 49 13.97 10.69 1.12
N LEU A 50 13.73 10.11 2.30
CA LEU A 50 13.59 8.66 2.45
C LEU A 50 12.26 8.17 1.86
N TYR A 51 11.15 8.87 2.14
CA TYR A 51 9.84 8.56 1.55
C TYR A 51 9.91 8.52 0.02
N ARG A 52 10.61 9.48 -0.60
CA ARG A 52 10.89 9.48 -2.04
C ARG A 52 11.60 8.21 -2.50
N ARG A 53 12.67 7.79 -1.82
CA ARG A 53 13.41 6.56 -2.15
C ARG A 53 12.55 5.31 -2.01
N MET A 54 11.66 5.29 -1.02
CA MET A 54 10.71 4.18 -0.85
C MET A 54 9.76 4.06 -2.04
N LEU A 55 9.23 5.19 -2.52
CA LEU A 55 8.40 5.22 -3.73
C LEU A 55 9.18 4.85 -4.99
N ASP A 56 10.40 5.35 -5.16
CA ASP A 56 11.26 4.98 -6.29
C ASP A 56 11.49 3.45 -6.32
N LYS A 57 11.63 2.80 -5.15
CA LYS A 57 11.75 1.33 -5.10
C LYS A 57 10.48 0.60 -5.52
N LEU A 58 9.30 1.10 -5.17
CA LEU A 58 8.04 0.52 -5.66
C LEU A 58 7.89 0.72 -7.18
N ASP A 59 8.34 1.86 -7.69
CA ASP A 59 8.33 2.16 -9.12
C ASP A 59 9.29 1.25 -9.91
N GLU A 60 10.50 1.01 -9.40
CA GLU A 60 11.47 0.07 -9.97
C GLU A 60 10.92 -1.37 -10.06
N GLN A 61 10.02 -1.76 -9.14
CA GLN A 61 9.31 -3.06 -9.18
C GLN A 61 8.09 -3.06 -10.11
N GLY A 62 7.79 -1.95 -10.78
CA GLY A 62 6.66 -1.79 -11.69
C GLY A 62 5.30 -1.63 -11.00
N VAL A 63 5.27 -1.46 -9.67
CA VAL A 63 4.01 -1.38 -8.91
C VAL A 63 3.23 -0.13 -9.26
N LEU A 64 3.88 1.04 -9.25
CA LEU A 64 3.20 2.31 -9.47
C LEU A 64 2.62 2.43 -10.89
N ALA A 65 3.27 1.80 -11.87
CA ALA A 65 2.79 1.74 -13.24
C ALA A 65 1.62 0.76 -13.45
N ALA A 66 1.47 -0.26 -12.58
CA ALA A 66 0.51 -1.35 -12.78
C ALA A 66 -0.84 -1.14 -12.06
N VAL A 67 -0.87 -0.36 -10.98
CA VAL A 67 -2.05 -0.23 -10.11
C VAL A 67 -3.11 0.71 -10.69
N ASN A 68 -4.39 0.44 -10.42
CA ASN A 68 -5.52 1.25 -10.89
C ASN A 68 -5.76 2.51 -10.04
N GLY A 69 -5.14 2.59 -8.87
CA GLY A 69 -5.28 3.69 -7.95
C GLY A 69 -4.48 3.48 -6.68
N ILE A 70 -4.27 4.56 -5.94
CA ILE A 70 -3.53 4.56 -4.68
C ILE A 70 -4.41 5.19 -3.59
N ILE A 71 -4.52 4.52 -2.45
CA ILE A 71 -5.04 5.13 -1.23
C ILE A 71 -3.90 5.34 -0.24
N VAL A 72 -3.88 6.49 0.43
CA VAL A 72 -2.80 6.83 1.36
C VAL A 72 -3.35 7.12 2.74
N GLY A 73 -2.82 6.39 3.73
CA GLY A 73 -3.11 6.58 5.13
C GLY A 73 -2.60 7.94 5.61
N LYS A 74 -3.37 8.61 6.48
CA LYS A 74 -2.95 9.85 7.13
C LYS A 74 -1.64 9.60 7.90
N PRO A 75 -0.55 10.36 7.62
CA PRO A 75 0.69 10.25 8.39
C PRO A 75 0.43 10.52 9.87
N GLN A 76 1.14 9.82 10.76
CA GLN A 76 0.99 10.04 12.20
C GLN A 76 1.32 11.49 12.56
N ASP A 77 0.45 12.11 13.36
CA ASP A 77 0.51 13.54 13.74
C ASP A 77 0.59 14.51 12.55
N GLU A 78 0.18 14.05 11.36
CA GLU A 78 0.26 14.80 10.09
C GLU A 78 1.69 15.28 9.76
N GLN A 79 2.69 14.60 10.30
CA GLN A 79 4.09 14.90 10.05
C GLN A 79 4.41 14.75 8.55
N TYR A 80 5.01 15.79 7.96
CA TYR A 80 5.36 15.87 6.53
C TYR A 80 4.17 15.70 5.57
N TYR A 81 2.94 15.94 6.02
CA TYR A 81 1.72 15.72 5.23
C TYR A 81 1.80 16.29 3.81
N ALA A 82 2.16 17.57 3.68
CA ALA A 82 2.24 18.26 2.40
C ALA A 82 3.43 17.79 1.56
N ASP A 83 4.57 17.50 2.20
CA ASP A 83 5.77 17.02 1.51
C ASP A 83 5.53 15.64 0.88
N TYR A 84 4.93 14.71 1.62
CA TYR A 84 4.61 13.38 1.11
C TYR A 84 3.58 13.44 -0.02
N GLN A 85 2.55 14.27 0.11
CA GLN A 85 1.55 14.47 -0.94
C GLN A 85 2.19 14.98 -2.24
N ASP A 86 3.05 16.00 -2.15
CA ASP A 86 3.77 16.57 -3.29
C ASP A 86 4.72 15.54 -3.93
N ILE A 87 5.48 14.80 -3.13
CA ILE A 87 6.40 13.76 -3.60
C ILE A 87 5.64 12.66 -4.33
N LEU A 88 4.57 12.12 -3.73
CA LEU A 88 3.79 11.04 -4.33
C LEU A 88 3.21 11.49 -5.67
N THR A 89 2.58 12.66 -5.71
CA THR A 89 1.98 13.22 -6.93
C THR A 89 3.03 13.36 -8.05
N LYS A 90 4.25 13.78 -7.71
CA LYS A 90 5.34 13.92 -8.68
C LYS A 90 5.85 12.58 -9.20
N VAL A 91 5.99 11.57 -8.34
CA VAL A 91 6.49 10.24 -8.73
C VAL A 91 5.47 9.52 -9.62
N THR A 92 4.17 9.68 -9.37
CA THR A 92 3.11 9.01 -10.12
C THR A 92 2.57 9.82 -11.30
N ALA A 93 3.07 11.03 -11.54
CA ALA A 93 2.53 11.96 -12.54
C ALA A 93 2.49 11.37 -13.96
N SER A 94 3.51 10.58 -14.35
CA SER A 94 3.58 9.96 -15.68
C SER A 94 2.56 8.84 -15.91
N TYR A 95 1.98 8.31 -14.84
CA TYR A 95 1.02 7.20 -14.89
C TYR A 95 -0.42 7.67 -14.80
N GLU A 96 -0.65 8.97 -14.53
CA GLU A 96 -1.98 9.56 -14.32
C GLU A 96 -2.81 8.80 -13.26
N THR A 97 -2.13 8.19 -12.28
CA THR A 97 -2.76 7.32 -11.28
C THR A 97 -3.69 8.11 -10.35
N PRO A 98 -4.95 7.70 -10.18
CA PRO A 98 -5.86 8.26 -9.17
C PRO A 98 -5.34 8.07 -7.74
N ILE A 99 -5.34 9.13 -6.93
CA ILE A 99 -4.86 9.09 -5.54
C ILE A 99 -5.94 9.63 -4.58
N LEU A 100 -6.35 8.80 -3.61
CA LEU A 100 -7.13 9.25 -2.45
C LEU A 100 -6.19 9.35 -1.23
N TYR A 101 -5.82 10.58 -0.88
CA TYR A 101 -4.91 10.86 0.23
C TYR A 101 -5.67 11.11 1.53
N ASN A 102 -5.00 10.96 2.68
CA ASN A 102 -5.53 11.30 4.02
C ASN A 102 -6.66 10.38 4.52
N VAL A 103 -6.61 9.10 4.17
CA VAL A 103 -7.58 8.11 4.67
C VAL A 103 -7.20 7.69 6.10
N ASN A 104 -8.18 7.45 6.96
CA ASN A 104 -7.99 7.07 8.37
C ASN A 104 -7.55 5.60 8.56
N PHE A 105 -6.54 5.11 7.83
CA PHE A 105 -5.84 3.85 8.13
C PHE A 105 -4.34 4.12 8.35
N GLY A 106 -3.62 3.17 8.94
CA GLY A 106 -2.19 3.31 9.27
C GLY A 106 -1.95 3.80 10.71
N HIS A 107 -0.84 4.51 10.94
CA HIS A 107 -0.39 4.85 12.30
C HIS A 107 -1.12 6.03 12.96
N ALA A 108 -1.79 6.89 12.19
CA ALA A 108 -2.63 7.96 12.74
C ALA A 108 -3.93 7.44 13.38
N TYR A 109 -4.57 8.28 14.21
CA TYR A 109 -5.87 8.01 14.84
C TYR A 109 -6.97 8.91 14.25
N PRO A 110 -8.25 8.47 14.26
CA PRO A 110 -8.73 7.10 14.48
C PRO A 110 -8.36 6.16 13.32
N ARG A 111 -8.54 4.84 13.51
CA ARG A 111 -8.21 3.80 12.52
C ARG A 111 -9.45 3.07 12.01
N THR A 112 -9.59 3.01 10.70
CA THR A 112 -10.51 2.13 9.99
C THR A 112 -9.82 0.81 9.64
N ILE A 113 -10.61 -0.22 9.40
CA ILE A 113 -10.15 -1.54 8.95
C ILE A 113 -10.31 -1.62 7.43
N LEU A 114 -9.25 -2.06 6.75
CA LEU A 114 -9.26 -2.31 5.31
C LEU A 114 -9.27 -3.83 5.04
N PRO A 115 -10.31 -4.39 4.40
CA PRO A 115 -10.29 -5.77 3.95
C PRO A 115 -9.38 -5.88 2.72
N TYR A 116 -8.46 -6.84 2.72
CA TYR A 116 -7.58 -7.09 1.57
C TYR A 116 -8.18 -8.12 0.64
N GLY A 117 -7.97 -7.93 -0.66
CA GLY A 117 -8.50 -8.81 -1.70
C GLY A 117 -9.95 -8.53 -2.09
N ALA A 118 -10.62 -7.61 -1.40
CA ALA A 118 -11.99 -7.23 -1.70
C ALA A 118 -12.10 -6.23 -2.85
N LEU A 119 -13.18 -6.33 -3.64
CA LEU A 119 -13.52 -5.31 -4.62
C LEU A 119 -13.84 -3.99 -3.92
N ALA A 120 -13.20 -2.91 -4.36
CA ALA A 120 -13.37 -1.59 -3.80
C ALA A 120 -13.42 -0.50 -4.87
N LYS A 121 -14.20 0.55 -4.62
CA LYS A 121 -14.36 1.74 -5.45
C LYS A 121 -13.75 2.95 -4.74
N ILE A 122 -12.89 3.69 -5.45
CA ILE A 122 -12.46 5.04 -5.08
C ILE A 122 -13.35 6.03 -5.83
N ASP A 123 -13.95 6.96 -5.11
CA ASP A 123 -14.66 8.11 -5.69
C ASP A 123 -13.86 9.38 -5.38
N LEU A 124 -13.52 10.15 -6.42
CA LEU A 124 -12.73 11.39 -6.28
C LEU A 124 -13.59 12.65 -6.38
N ASP A 125 -14.79 12.55 -6.95
CA ASP A 125 -15.76 13.65 -6.99
C ASP A 125 -16.45 13.79 -5.63
N GLU A 126 -16.76 12.66 -5.01
CA GLU A 126 -17.16 12.54 -3.60
C GLU A 126 -16.09 11.73 -2.84
N PRO A 127 -14.99 12.38 -2.38
CA PRO A 127 -13.80 11.70 -1.86
C PRO A 127 -14.09 10.59 -0.86
N GLY A 128 -13.90 9.33 -1.29
CA GLY A 128 -14.26 8.17 -0.48
C GLY A 128 -13.78 6.85 -1.04
N LEU A 129 -13.77 5.84 -0.16
CA LEU A 129 -13.50 4.44 -0.47
C LEU A 129 -14.71 3.62 -0.05
N THR A 130 -15.26 2.82 -0.96
CA THR A 130 -16.37 1.90 -0.68
C THR A 130 -15.93 0.48 -1.00
N ILE A 131 -16.20 -0.47 -0.10
CA ILE A 131 -16.04 -1.89 -0.37
C ILE A 131 -17.34 -2.39 -1.01
N GLU A 132 -17.24 -2.96 -2.21
CA GLU A 132 -18.41 -3.32 -3.05
C GLU A 132 -18.86 -4.77 -2.84
N GLU A 133 -18.24 -5.48 -1.90
CA GLU A 133 -18.56 -6.86 -1.55
C GLU A 133 -18.72 -7.05 -0.03
N PRO A 134 -19.39 -8.12 0.41
CA PRO A 134 -19.57 -8.38 1.83
C PRO A 134 -18.23 -8.75 2.50
N TYR A 135 -17.86 -8.00 3.55
CA TYR A 135 -16.67 -8.26 4.39
C TYR A 135 -16.60 -9.70 4.90
N PHE A 136 -17.76 -10.31 5.14
CA PHE A 136 -17.89 -11.68 5.61
C PHE A 136 -18.81 -12.42 4.65
N SER A 137 -18.24 -12.94 3.56
CA SER A 137 -18.91 -13.87 2.67
C SER A 137 -18.04 -15.11 2.47
N GLY A 138 -18.51 -16.23 3.03
CA GLY A 138 -17.84 -17.53 3.04
C GLY A 138 -18.59 -18.49 3.96
N PRO A 139 -18.52 -19.82 3.75
CA PRO A 139 -19.15 -20.76 4.67
C PRO A 139 -18.51 -20.60 6.07
N ILE A 140 -19.35 -20.30 7.07
CA ILE A 140 -18.93 -20.18 8.49
C ILE A 140 -18.42 -21.52 9.03
N ASP A 141 -18.81 -22.63 8.40
CA ASP A 141 -18.43 -23.99 8.75
C ASP A 141 -17.96 -24.78 7.52
N GLN A 142 -16.64 -24.81 7.27
CA GLN A 142 -16.04 -26.02 6.72
C GLN A 142 -14.73 -26.28 7.48
N PRO A 143 -14.58 -27.44 8.16
CA PRO A 143 -13.29 -27.82 8.71
C PRO A 143 -12.29 -27.85 7.56
N ALA A 144 -11.11 -27.26 7.78
CA ALA A 144 -10.01 -27.30 6.83
C ALA A 144 -9.91 -28.73 6.28
N ALA A 145 -10.16 -28.89 4.98
CA ALA A 145 -10.00 -30.18 4.33
C ALA A 145 -8.60 -30.67 4.69
N SER A 146 -8.55 -31.79 5.41
CA SER A 146 -7.31 -32.41 5.83
C SER A 146 -6.43 -32.57 4.60
N LEU A 147 -5.25 -31.94 4.62
CA LEU A 147 -4.19 -32.24 3.67
C LEU A 147 -3.82 -33.71 3.91
N ALA A 148 -4.24 -34.57 2.98
CA ALA A 148 -3.78 -35.94 2.81
C ALA A 148 -2.55 -35.94 1.91
#